data_AF-A0A1H7PAJ0-F1
#
_entry.id   AF-A0A1H7PAJ0-F1
#
_cell.length_a   1.000
_cell.length_b   1.000
_cell.length_c   1.000
_cell.angle_alpha   90.00
_cell.angle_beta   90.00
_cell.angle_gamma   90.00
#
_symmetry.space_group_name_H-M   'P 1'
#
loop_
_entity.id
_entity.type
_entity.pdbx_description
1 polymer ?
#
loop_
_entity_poly.entity_id
_entity_poly.type
_entity_poly.pdbx_seq_one_letter_code
_entity_poly.pdbx_strand_id
1 'polypeptide(L)'
;MGDYVFSSMGKDGNAGRICEPRKAMLRANKAAGSEVTVHGLRRTFATVLESLDCPAYPLKALLGHSMKGDVTASHYTQIGVERLRPWLEKYERFMLKLIDGRPEAKEVDTTEN
;
A
#
# COMPACT_ATOMS: atom_id res chain seq x y z
N MET A 1 -27.30 -7.66 -1.36
CA MET A 1 -25.87 -7.52 -0.99
C MET A 1 -25.12 -7.37 -2.30
N GLY A 2 -24.39 -6.27 -2.54
CA GLY A 2 -23.74 -6.05 -3.82
C GLY A 2 -22.43 -6.85 -3.97
N ASP A 3 -22.09 -7.26 -5.19
CA ASP A 3 -20.93 -8.13 -5.51
C ASP A 3 -19.55 -7.45 -5.34
N TYR A 4 -19.51 -6.17 -4.93
CA TYR A 4 -18.30 -5.35 -4.92
C TYR A 4 -17.99 -4.78 -3.54
N VAL A 5 -16.72 -4.87 -3.12
CA VAL A 5 -16.19 -4.24 -1.89
C VAL A 5 -16.39 -2.72 -1.92
N PHE A 6 -16.16 -2.11 -3.09
CA PHE A 6 -16.40 -0.69 -3.33
C PHE A 6 -17.63 -0.49 -4.22
N SER A 7 -18.80 -0.70 -3.63
CA SER A 7 -20.07 -0.48 -4.31
C SER A 7 -20.40 1.01 -4.44
N SER A 8 -21.10 1.36 -5.52
CA SER A 8 -21.64 2.69 -5.75
C SER A 8 -23.00 2.58 -6.39
N MET A 9 -23.92 3.48 -6.05
CA MET A 9 -25.19 3.58 -6.76
C MET A 9 -24.96 4.28 -8.11
N GLY A 10 -25.39 3.64 -9.20
CA GLY A 10 -25.38 4.23 -10.53
C GLY A 10 -26.41 5.35 -10.64
N LYS A 11 -26.31 6.17 -11.71
CA LYS A 11 -27.32 7.21 -11.99
C LYS A 11 -28.72 6.63 -12.21
N ASP A 12 -28.77 5.38 -12.67
CA ASP A 12 -29.99 4.64 -12.97
C ASP A 12 -30.58 3.93 -11.74
N GLY A 13 -30.07 4.22 -10.53
CA GLY A 13 -30.51 3.60 -9.27
C GLY A 13 -29.99 2.17 -9.04
N ASN A 14 -29.38 1.56 -10.06
CA ASN A 14 -28.82 0.21 -9.95
C ASN A 14 -27.53 0.18 -9.12
N ALA A 15 -27.37 -0.89 -8.33
CA ALA A 15 -26.14 -1.16 -7.60
C ALA A 15 -25.01 -1.46 -8.60
N GLY A 16 -23.94 -0.67 -8.56
CA GLY A 16 -22.75 -0.84 -9.36
C GLY A 16 -21.48 -0.75 -8.51
N ARG A 17 -20.37 -0.45 -9.17
CA ARG A 17 -19.06 -0.27 -8.53
C ARG A 17 -18.54 1.14 -8.75
N ILE A 18 -17.55 1.54 -7.94
CA ILE A 18 -16.79 2.76 -8.23
C ILE A 18 -16.07 2.58 -9.56
N CYS A 19 -16.47 3.35 -10.58
CA CYS A 19 -15.76 3.44 -11.86
C CYS A 19 -14.70 4.55 -11.82
N GLU A 20 -14.97 5.66 -11.13
CA GLU A 20 -14.05 6.77 -11.02
C GLU A 20 -13.99 7.31 -9.57
N PRO A 21 -12.80 7.40 -8.95
CA PRO A 21 -12.66 7.77 -7.54
C PRO A 21 -12.76 9.28 -7.29
N ARG A 22 -13.09 10.11 -8.30
CA ARG A 22 -13.03 11.57 -8.23
C ARG A 22 -13.72 12.17 -7.00
N LYS A 23 -14.93 11.70 -6.67
CA LYS A 23 -15.66 12.17 -5.47
C LYS A 23 -14.93 11.84 -4.17
N ALA A 24 -14.33 10.64 -4.08
CA ALA A 24 -13.56 10.24 -2.91
C ALA A 24 -12.26 11.04 -2.81
N MET A 25 -11.56 11.23 -3.93
CA MET A 25 -10.33 12.03 -3.99
C MET A 25 -10.58 13.50 -3.63
N LEU A 26 -11.69 14.10 -4.05
CA LEU A 26 -12.04 15.47 -3.66
C LEU A 26 -12.22 15.61 -2.14
N ARG A 27 -12.87 14.64 -1.51
CA ARG A 27 -13.00 14.61 -0.04
C ARG A 27 -11.65 14.42 0.64
N ALA A 28 -10.82 13.52 0.10
CA ALA A 28 -9.47 13.26 0.63
C ALA A 28 -8.60 14.51 0.55
N ASN A 29 -8.57 15.20 -0.60
CA ASN A 29 -7.83 16.45 -0.80
C ASN A 29 -8.29 17.55 0.15
N LYS A 30 -9.61 17.71 0.32
CA LYS A 30 -10.17 18.67 1.26
C LYS A 30 -9.74 18.37 2.70
N ALA A 31 -9.75 17.11 3.12
CA ALA A 31 -9.32 16.70 4.46
C ALA A 31 -7.80 16.84 4.66
N ALA A 32 -7.01 16.53 3.63
CA ALA A 32 -5.56 16.62 3.66
C ALA A 32 -5.02 18.07 3.57
N GLY A 33 -5.84 19.02 3.13
CA GLY A 33 -5.40 20.40 2.86
C GLY A 33 -4.35 20.51 1.75
N SER A 34 -4.17 19.46 0.95
CA SER A 34 -3.16 19.35 -0.10
C SER A 34 -3.65 18.47 -1.25
N GLU A 35 -2.95 18.48 -2.37
CA GLU A 35 -3.27 17.64 -3.52
C GLU A 35 -2.79 16.20 -3.31
N VAL A 36 -3.74 15.29 -3.19
CA VAL A 36 -3.54 13.84 -3.18
C VAL A 36 -4.11 13.25 -4.48
N THR A 37 -3.34 12.40 -5.12
CA THR A 37 -3.75 11.66 -6.33
C THR A 37 -3.63 10.16 -6.10
N VAL A 38 -4.40 9.35 -6.83
CA VAL A 38 -4.31 7.87 -6.74
C VAL A 38 -2.90 7.39 -7.09
N HIS A 39 -2.27 8.02 -8.09
CA HIS A 39 -0.88 7.71 -8.45
C HIS A 39 0.10 8.15 -7.35
N GLY A 40 -0.13 9.32 -6.74
CA GLY A 40 0.64 9.79 -5.58
C GLY A 40 0.57 8.81 -4.42
N LEU A 41 -0.63 8.34 -4.08
CA LEU A 41 -0.83 7.32 -3.03
C LEU A 41 -0.07 6.02 -3.33
N ARG A 42 -0.11 5.54 -4.58
CA ARG A 42 0.66 4.36 -5.00
C ARG A 42 2.17 4.59 -4.90
N ARG A 43 2.64 5.79 -5.27
CA ARG A 43 4.06 6.16 -5.15
C ARG A 43 4.50 6.21 -3.69
N THR A 44 3.71 6.85 -2.81
CA THR A 44 3.97 6.89 -1.37
C THR A 44 4.05 5.48 -0.79
N PHE A 45 3.11 4.59 -1.15
CA PHE A 45 3.15 3.20 -0.73
C PHE A 45 4.45 2.49 -1.15
N ALA A 46 4.88 2.69 -2.40
CA ALA A 46 6.13 2.12 -2.89
C ALA A 46 7.36 2.70 -2.17
N THR A 47 7.44 4.02 -2.00
CA THR A 47 8.54 4.71 -1.33
C THR A 47 8.65 4.31 0.14
N VAL A 48 7.53 4.19 0.86
CA VAL A 48 7.57 3.75 2.26
C VAL A 48 8.06 2.30 2.36
N LEU A 49 7.55 1.39 1.52
CA LEU A 49 8.04 0.01 1.52
C LEU A 49 9.53 -0.08 1.16
N GLU A 50 10.00 0.72 0.21
CA GLU A 50 11.41 0.79 -0.16
C GLU A 50 12.26 1.30 1.01
N SER A 51 11.80 2.34 1.72
CA SER A 51 12.47 2.82 2.95
C SER A 51 12.48 1.82 4.12
N LEU A 52 11.63 0.78 4.06
CA LEU A 52 11.61 -0.34 5.00
C LEU A 52 12.45 -1.54 4.50
N ASP A 53 13.32 -1.31 3.52
CA ASP A 53 14.18 -2.28 2.85
C ASP A 53 13.40 -3.46 2.23
N CYS A 54 12.20 -3.19 1.71
CA CYS A 54 11.42 -4.20 1.00
C CYS A 54 12.12 -4.63 -0.29
N PRO A 55 12.42 -5.93 -0.49
CA PRO A 55 13.07 -6.40 -1.70
C PRO A 55 12.23 -6.15 -2.94
N ALA A 56 12.89 -5.96 -4.08
CA ALA A 56 12.25 -5.57 -5.34
C ALA A 56 11.11 -6.50 -5.77
N TYR A 57 11.23 -7.80 -5.55
CA TYR A 57 10.23 -8.79 -5.94
C TYR A 57 8.91 -8.67 -5.13
N PRO A 58 8.90 -8.76 -3.79
CA PRO A 58 7.74 -8.43 -2.97
C PRO A 58 7.15 -7.05 -3.27
N LEU A 59 7.99 -6.01 -3.39
CA LEU A 59 7.54 -4.65 -3.70
C LEU A 59 6.77 -4.60 -5.03
N LYS A 60 7.34 -5.15 -6.10
CA LYS A 60 6.73 -5.18 -7.43
C LYS A 60 5.43 -5.99 -7.42
N ALA A 61 5.36 -7.06 -6.62
CA ALA A 61 4.15 -7.88 -6.48
C ALA A 61 3.05 -7.17 -5.69
N LEU A 62 3.38 -6.47 -4.60
CA LEU A 62 2.44 -5.65 -3.82
C LEU A 62 1.84 -4.50 -4.66
N LEU A 63 2.60 -3.97 -5.62
CA LEU A 63 2.12 -3.00 -6.59
C LEU A 63 1.24 -3.62 -7.70
N GLY A 64 1.11 -4.95 -7.75
CA GLY A 64 0.36 -5.64 -8.80
C GLY A 64 0.98 -5.50 -10.19
N HIS A 65 2.28 -5.25 -10.28
CA HIS A 65 2.98 -5.23 -11.56
C HIS A 65 3.11 -6.64 -12.13
N SER A 66 3.03 -6.75 -13.46
CA SER A 66 3.25 -8.03 -14.14
C SER A 66 4.68 -8.54 -13.91
N MET A 67 4.78 -9.82 -13.57
CA MET A 67 6.05 -10.57 -13.50
C MET A 67 6.31 -11.42 -14.74
N LYS A 68 5.41 -11.39 -15.72
CA LYS A 68 5.56 -12.15 -16.97
C LYS A 68 6.84 -11.70 -17.68
N GLY A 69 7.70 -12.66 -18.05
CA GLY A 69 8.97 -12.40 -18.73
C GLY A 69 10.19 -12.30 -17.81
N ASP A 70 10.01 -12.33 -16.49
CA ASP A 70 11.11 -12.39 -15.53
C ASP A 70 11.38 -13.86 -15.18
N VAL A 71 12.36 -14.45 -15.86
CA VAL A 71 12.72 -15.88 -15.73
C VAL A 71 13.11 -16.21 -14.29
N THR A 72 13.77 -15.29 -13.59
CA THR A 72 14.17 -15.48 -12.19
C THR A 72 12.96 -15.43 -11.26
N ALA A 73 12.01 -14.52 -11.52
CA ALA A 73 10.75 -14.48 -10.78
C ALA A 73 9.88 -15.71 -11.07
N SER A 74 9.79 -16.15 -12.33
CA SER A 74 8.89 -17.24 -12.74
C SER A 74 9.38 -18.62 -12.33
N HIS A 75 10.70 -18.85 -12.27
CA HIS A 75 11.26 -20.17 -11.98
C HIS A 75 11.75 -20.34 -10.53
N TYR A 76 12.17 -19.26 -9.86
CA TYR A 76 12.86 -19.37 -8.57
C TYR A 76 12.17 -18.63 -7.42
N THR A 77 11.20 -17.76 -7.73
CA THR A 77 10.62 -16.84 -6.74
C THR A 77 9.14 -17.18 -6.50
N GLN A 78 8.86 -18.00 -5.49
CA GLN A 78 7.49 -18.17 -5.03
C GLN A 78 7.05 -16.91 -4.26
N ILE A 79 6.28 -16.05 -4.92
CA ILE A 79 5.64 -14.89 -4.27
C ILE A 79 4.22 -15.29 -3.86
N GLY A 80 4.12 -15.98 -2.73
CA GLY A 80 2.86 -16.28 -2.06
C GLY A 80 2.47 -15.21 -1.05
N VAL A 81 1.24 -15.28 -0.56
CA VAL A 81 0.69 -14.38 0.48
C VAL A 81 1.62 -14.30 1.69
N GLU A 82 2.16 -15.44 2.15
CA GLU A 82 3.04 -15.49 3.32
C GLU A 82 4.36 -14.74 3.15
N ARG A 83 4.84 -14.59 1.91
CA ARG A 83 6.04 -13.78 1.63
C ARG A 83 5.74 -12.28 1.60
N LEU A 84 4.50 -11.90 1.29
CA LEU A 84 4.06 -10.51 1.22
C LEU A 84 3.61 -9.97 2.58
N ARG A 85 3.02 -10.84 3.42
CA ARG A 85 2.44 -10.52 4.73
C ARG A 85 3.40 -9.70 5.63
N PRO A 86 4.67 -10.09 5.85
CA PRO A 86 5.55 -9.34 6.74
C PRO A 86 5.80 -7.90 6.30
N TRP A 87 5.78 -7.64 4.98
CA TRP A 87 6.01 -6.31 4.43
C TRP A 87 4.80 -5.39 4.63
N LEU A 88 3.59 -5.93 4.45
CA LEU A 88 2.35 -5.21 4.75
C LEU A 88 2.22 -4.90 6.24
N GLU A 89 2.59 -5.85 7.10
CA GLU A 89 2.60 -5.62 8.55
C GLU A 89 3.64 -4.56 8.97
N LYS A 90 4.84 -4.56 8.36
CA LYS A 90 5.84 -3.51 8.60
C LYS A 90 5.32 -2.14 8.16
N TYR A 91 4.72 -2.07 6.97
CA TYR A 91 4.10 -0.86 6.45
C TYR A 91 3.01 -0.33 7.38
N GLU A 92 2.10 -1.20 7.81
CA GLU A 92 1.02 -0.84 8.75
C GLU A 92 1.60 -0.28 10.06
N ARG A 93 2.55 -1.00 10.68
CA ARG A 93 3.22 -0.53 11.91
C ARG A 93 3.88 0.82 11.73
N PHE A 94 4.55 1.05 10.59
CA PHE A 94 5.17 2.33 10.29
C PHE A 94 4.13 3.45 10.17
N MET A 95 3.04 3.23 9.43
CA MET A 95 1.99 4.23 9.25
C MET A 95 1.27 4.56 10.55
N LEU A 96 0.94 3.55 11.37
CA LEU A 96 0.34 3.76 12.69
C LEU A 96 1.25 4.57 13.61
N LYS A 97 2.56 4.29 13.63
CA LYS A 97 3.53 5.09 14.39
C LYS A 97 3.55 6.56 13.99
N LEU A 98 3.48 6.85 12.68
CA LEU A 98 3.42 8.23 12.17
C LEU A 98 2.13 8.94 12.59
N ILE A 99 1.01 8.24 12.57
CA ILE A 99 -0.30 8.78 12.98
C ILE A 99 -0.34 9.04 14.49
N ASP A 100 0.19 8.11 15.28
CA ASP A 100 0.19 8.18 16.75
C ASP A 100 1.29 9.12 17.30
N GLY A 101 2.17 9.65 16.44
CA GLY A 101 3.16 10.66 16.79
C GLY A 101 4.32 10.17 17.66
N ARG A 102 4.61 8.86 17.71
CA ARG A 102 5.66 8.29 18.58
C ARG A 102 6.88 7.83 17.74
N PRO A 103 7.98 8.60 17.69
CA PRO A 103 9.21 8.14 17.04
C PRO A 103 9.87 7.02 17.87
N GLU A 104 10.58 6.11 17.21
CA GLU A 104 11.36 5.07 17.90
C GLU A 104 12.41 5.70 18.80
N ALA A 105 12.45 5.27 20.07
CA ALA A 105 13.65 5.40 20.86
C ALA A 105 14.74 4.65 20.10
N LYS A 106 15.84 5.34 19.76
CA LYS A 106 17.04 4.70 19.23
C LYS A 106 17.36 3.52 20.12
N GLU A 107 17.50 2.32 19.54
CA GLU A 107 18.14 1.22 20.24
C GLU A 107 19.51 1.74 20.71
N VAL A 108 19.62 1.96 22.02
CA VAL A 108 20.90 2.18 22.67
C VAL A 108 21.55 0.81 22.62
N ASP A 109 22.54 0.69 21.75
CA ASP A 109 23.44 -0.45 21.68
C ASP A 109 24.11 -0.60 23.05
N THR A 110 23.52 -1.41 23.92
CA THR A 110 24.18 -1.92 25.13
C THR A 110 25.07 -3.08 24.72
N THR A 111 26.12 -2.78 23.96
CA THR A 111 27.34 -3.60 23.94
C THR A 111 28.50 -2.73 24.36
N GLU A 112 28.70 -2.57 25.67
CA GLU A 112 30.01 -2.22 26.21
C GLU A 112 30.09 -2.61 27.71
N ASN A 113 31.04 -3.52 27.97
CA ASN A 113 31.57 -4.05 29.24
C ASN A 113 30.77 -5.06 30.07
#